data_AF-A0A7C4CI65-F1
#
_entry.id   AF-A0A7C4CI65-F1
#
_cell.length_a   1.000
_cell.length_b   1.000
_cell.length_c   1.000
_cell.angle_alpha   90.00
_cell.angle_beta   90.00
_cell.angle_gamma   90.00
#
_symmetry.space_group_name_H-M   'P 1'
#
loop_
_entity.id
_entity.type
_entity.pdbx_description
1 polymer ?
#
loop_
_entity_poly.entity_id
_entity_poly.type
_entity_poly.pdbx_seq_one_letter_code
_entity_poly.pdbx_strand_id
1 'polypeptide(L)'
;MAACSKCGFTLPEGAVYCPNCGTPVKGVEKKDLSADSIAGPIRLGLIGTLLSVTILIMSSPLMADLYFIPSFLSTIAVTYFSRTKRLKDAVIIAMTTYLFTEAINAGLVLGMLYVEQQKLSSLYGDYIPSLIDVLMYSISPITAIIAGYIGFKLAPEKREELYAYTREGGFGPTLLYRLRGDLKKFKYVLFGSYRVE
;
A
#
# COMPACT_ATOMS: atom_id res chain seq x y z
N MET A 1 -12.49 -34.25 0.25
CA MET A 1 -12.92 -34.33 -1.17
C MET A 1 -14.10 -33.39 -1.38
N ALA A 2 -13.99 -32.43 -2.31
CA ALA A 2 -15.10 -31.55 -2.65
C ALA A 2 -15.96 -32.20 -3.75
N ALA A 3 -17.28 -32.09 -3.67
CA ALA A 3 -18.19 -32.54 -4.72
C ALA A 3 -18.55 -31.37 -5.64
N CYS A 4 -18.72 -31.64 -6.94
CA CYS A 4 -19.18 -30.63 -7.88
C CYS A 4 -20.60 -30.16 -7.51
N SER A 5 -20.80 -28.84 -7.40
CA SER A 5 -22.10 -28.25 -7.09
C SER A 5 -23.17 -28.48 -8.16
N LYS A 6 -22.79 -28.85 -9.39
CA LYS A 6 -23.71 -29.09 -10.49
C LYS A 6 -24.06 -30.56 -10.68
N CYS A 7 -23.08 -31.47 -10.62
CA CYS A 7 -23.30 -32.88 -10.95
C CYS A 7 -22.97 -33.86 -9.82
N GLY A 8 -22.55 -33.38 -8.65
CA GLY A 8 -22.24 -34.23 -7.50
C GLY A 8 -20.96 -35.07 -7.63
N PHE A 9 -20.25 -34.99 -8.76
CA PHE A 9 -19.01 -35.75 -8.98
C PHE A 9 -17.93 -35.35 -7.97
N THR A 10 -17.25 -36.34 -7.38
CA THR A 10 -16.13 -36.13 -6.46
C THR A 10 -14.93 -35.58 -7.20
N LEU A 11 -14.53 -34.35 -6.87
CA LEU A 11 -13.46 -33.64 -7.54
C LEU A 11 -12.09 -34.07 -7.00
N PRO A 12 -11.09 -34.31 -7.88
CA PRO A 12 -9.71 -34.51 -7.44
C PRO A 12 -9.14 -33.21 -6.83
N GLU A 13 -8.14 -33.35 -5.97
CA GLU A 13 -7.51 -32.19 -5.30
C GLU A 13 -6.88 -31.24 -6.34
N GLY A 14 -7.19 -29.95 -6.24
CA GLY A 14 -6.71 -28.92 -7.19
C GLY A 14 -7.49 -28.80 -8.50
N ALA A 15 -8.60 -29.51 -8.68
CA ALA A 15 -9.42 -29.39 -9.89
C ALA A 15 -10.01 -27.97 -10.06
N VAL A 16 -9.62 -27.28 -11.14
CA VAL A 16 -10.18 -25.96 -11.52
C VAL A 16 -11.54 -26.11 -12.22
N TYR A 17 -11.74 -27.21 -12.92
CA TYR A 17 -12.98 -27.56 -13.62
C TYR A 17 -13.38 -28.99 -13.27
N CYS A 18 -14.69 -29.24 -13.19
CA CYS A 18 -15.20 -30.59 -13.02
C CYS A 18 -14.92 -31.42 -14.29
N PRO A 19 -14.20 -32.56 -14.20
CA PRO A 19 -13.91 -33.38 -15.37
C PRO A 19 -15.17 -34.01 -15.98
N ASN A 20 -16.24 -34.14 -15.20
CA ASN A 20 -17.48 -34.77 -15.66
C ASN A 20 -18.44 -33.78 -16.37
N CYS A 21 -18.60 -32.56 -15.85
CA CYS A 21 -19.60 -31.61 -16.40
C CYS A 21 -19.01 -30.28 -16.91
N GLY A 22 -17.69 -30.13 -16.87
CA GLY A 22 -16.98 -28.91 -17.30
C GLY A 22 -17.27 -27.67 -16.45
N THR A 23 -18.06 -27.80 -15.37
CA THR A 23 -18.41 -26.64 -14.53
C THR A 23 -17.17 -26.20 -13.76
N PRO A 24 -16.82 -24.90 -13.79
CA PRO A 24 -15.72 -24.38 -12.99
C PRO A 24 -16.00 -24.71 -11.53
N VAL A 25 -15.04 -25.37 -10.90
CA VAL A 25 -15.07 -25.55 -9.45
C VAL A 25 -14.83 -24.14 -8.92
N LYS A 26 -15.83 -23.59 -8.21
CA LYS A 26 -15.62 -22.35 -7.45
C LYS A 26 -14.58 -22.69 -6.41
N GLY A 27 -13.31 -22.50 -6.77
CA GLY A 27 -12.18 -22.74 -5.90
C GLY A 27 -12.50 -22.02 -4.61
N VAL A 28 -12.48 -22.77 -3.51
CA VAL A 28 -12.37 -22.16 -2.20
C VAL A 28 -11.11 -21.32 -2.32
N GLU A 29 -11.27 -20.01 -2.53
CA GLU A 29 -10.19 -19.07 -2.34
C GLU A 29 -9.68 -19.40 -0.95
N LYS A 30 -8.50 -19.99 -0.87
CA LYS A 30 -7.69 -19.85 0.33
C LYS A 30 -7.40 -18.35 0.41
N LYS A 31 -8.34 -17.60 0.99
CA LYS A 31 -7.99 -16.44 1.78
C LYS A 31 -7.29 -17.01 2.99
N ASP A 32 -6.03 -17.38 2.78
CA ASP A 32 -5.06 -17.26 3.84
C ASP A 32 -5.15 -15.78 4.23
N LEU A 33 -5.89 -15.49 5.31
CA LEU A 33 -5.66 -14.29 6.09
C LEU A 33 -4.28 -14.46 6.75
N SER A 34 -3.24 -14.56 5.93
CA SER A 34 -1.86 -14.61 6.38
C SER A 34 -1.45 -13.18 6.75
N ALA A 35 -0.56 -13.07 7.73
CA ALA A 35 0.06 -11.84 8.15
C ALA A 35 0.68 -11.00 7.01
N ASP A 36 0.78 -11.55 5.78
CA ASP A 36 1.15 -10.83 4.57
C ASP A 36 0.25 -9.64 4.24
N SER A 37 -1.03 -9.64 4.67
CA SER A 37 -1.93 -8.51 4.37
C SER A 37 -1.53 -7.21 5.07
N ILE A 38 -0.69 -7.25 6.12
CA ILE A 38 -0.28 -6.06 6.88
C ILE A 38 1.23 -5.81 6.75
N ALA A 39 2.02 -6.86 6.56
CA ALA A 39 3.47 -6.74 6.43
C ALA A 39 3.91 -5.87 5.25
N GLY A 40 3.20 -5.93 4.11
CA GLY A 40 3.51 -5.11 2.93
C GLY A 40 3.49 -3.61 3.21
N PRO A 41 2.36 -3.06 3.69
CA PRO A 41 2.25 -1.65 4.09
C PRO A 41 3.28 -1.23 5.15
N ILE A 42 3.59 -2.09 6.13
CA ILE A 42 4.60 -1.78 7.16
C ILE A 42 5.99 -1.64 6.53
N ARG A 43 6.40 -2.55 5.64
CA ARG A 43 7.70 -2.48 4.94
C ARG A 43 7.83 -1.19 4.13
N LEU A 44 6.77 -0.78 3.46
CA LEU A 44 6.70 0.50 2.75
C LEU A 44 6.84 1.68 3.71
N GLY A 45 6.17 1.63 4.86
CA GLY A 45 6.33 2.59 5.94
C GLY A 45 7.79 2.75 6.36
N LEU A 46 8.51 1.66 6.60
CA LEU A 46 9.95 1.68 6.95
C LEU A 46 10.84 2.33 5.87
N ILE A 47 10.49 2.19 4.59
CA ILE A 47 11.19 2.93 3.53
C ILE A 47 10.92 4.43 3.67
N GLY A 48 9.68 4.79 4.01
CA GLY A 48 9.30 6.17 4.33
C GLY A 48 10.04 6.73 5.54
N THR A 49 10.27 5.95 6.60
CA THR A 49 11.01 6.42 7.78
C THR A 49 12.44 6.78 7.42
N LEU A 50 13.09 5.91 6.65
CA LEU A 50 14.45 6.12 6.18
C LEU A 50 14.53 7.39 5.32
N LEU A 51 13.61 7.55 4.37
CA LEU A 51 13.53 8.74 3.54
C LEU A 51 13.25 10.02 4.37
N SER A 52 12.41 9.94 5.39
CA SER A 52 12.11 11.09 6.25
C SER A 52 13.33 11.52 7.05
N VAL A 53 14.09 10.56 7.59
CA VAL A 53 15.30 10.85 8.37
C VAL A 53 16.42 11.37 7.47
N THR A 54 16.57 10.85 6.25
CA THR A 54 17.55 11.41 5.31
C THR A 54 17.19 12.84 4.91
N ILE A 55 15.91 13.14 4.70
CA ILE A 55 15.45 14.52 4.48
C ILE A 55 15.79 15.39 5.69
N LEU A 56 15.51 14.92 6.91
CA LEU A 56 15.79 15.64 8.16
C LEU A 56 17.28 16.01 8.31
N ILE A 57 18.19 15.06 8.03
CA ILE A 57 19.64 15.28 8.13
C ILE A 57 20.13 16.21 7.02
N MET A 58 19.53 16.14 5.82
CA MET A 58 19.94 16.93 4.66
C MET A 58 19.34 18.33 4.65
N SER A 59 18.19 18.53 5.30
CA SER A 59 17.59 19.86 5.47
C SER A 59 18.45 20.70 6.40
N SER A 60 18.95 21.82 5.89
CA SER A 60 19.67 22.83 6.68
C SER A 60 18.77 23.38 7.80
N PRO A 61 19.34 23.95 8.89
CA PRO A 61 18.56 24.44 10.03
C PRO A 61 17.53 25.54 9.70
N LEU A 62 17.53 26.10 8.48
CA LEU A 62 16.55 27.10 8.04
C LEU A 62 15.13 26.56 7.82
N MET A 63 14.92 25.23 7.75
CA MET A 63 13.58 24.61 7.64
C MET A 63 13.17 23.84 8.91
N ALA A 64 13.91 23.97 10.00
CA ALA A 64 13.74 23.16 11.22
C ALA A 64 12.47 23.49 12.03
N ASP A 65 11.82 24.63 11.80
CA ASP A 65 10.65 25.04 12.59
C ASP A 65 9.39 24.20 12.31
N LEU A 66 9.35 23.45 11.19
CA LEU A 66 8.23 22.58 10.85
C LEU A 66 8.67 21.10 10.82
N TYR A 67 8.86 20.53 12.01
CA TYR A 67 9.21 19.12 12.25
C TYR A 67 8.34 18.10 11.49
N PHE A 68 7.11 18.45 11.11
CA PHE A 68 6.20 17.53 10.42
C PHE A 68 6.46 17.38 8.90
N ILE A 69 7.12 18.36 8.27
CA ILE A 69 7.26 18.39 6.80
C ILE A 69 8.03 17.19 6.24
N PRO A 70 9.19 16.77 6.81
CA PRO A 70 9.93 15.63 6.29
C PRO A 70 9.10 14.34 6.25
N SER A 71 8.36 14.05 7.32
CA SER A 71 7.51 12.85 7.41
C SER A 71 6.29 12.94 6.52
N PHE A 72 5.70 14.13 6.37
CA PHE A 72 4.59 14.39 5.48
C PHE A 72 4.97 14.16 4.01
N LEU A 73 6.06 14.77 3.55
CA LEU A 73 6.56 14.63 2.18
C LEU A 73 6.98 13.20 1.90
N SER A 74 7.69 12.56 2.83
CA SER A 74 8.11 11.17 2.69
C SER A 74 6.92 10.22 2.51
N THR A 75 5.89 10.40 3.34
CA THR A 75 4.67 9.59 3.27
C THR A 75 3.96 9.75 1.92
N ILE A 76 3.83 10.99 1.43
CA ILE A 76 3.23 11.25 0.11
C ILE A 76 4.07 10.58 -0.99
N ALA A 77 5.39 10.76 -0.97
CA ALA A 77 6.29 10.18 -1.97
C ALA A 77 6.17 8.65 -2.00
N VAL A 78 6.28 7.98 -0.85
CA VAL A 78 6.20 6.51 -0.79
C VAL A 78 4.81 6.01 -1.20
N THR A 79 3.74 6.66 -0.76
CA THR A 79 2.37 6.25 -1.13
C THR A 79 2.12 6.43 -2.63
N TYR A 80 2.66 7.49 -3.21
CA TYR A 80 2.59 7.76 -4.65
C TYR A 80 3.36 6.72 -5.47
N PHE A 81 4.63 6.46 -5.13
CA PHE A 81 5.47 5.49 -5.86
C PHE A 81 5.00 4.05 -5.69
N SER A 82 4.49 3.69 -4.50
CA SER A 82 3.98 2.34 -4.22
C SER A 82 2.64 2.04 -4.87
N ARG A 83 1.94 3.04 -5.41
CA ARG A 83 0.63 2.92 -6.06
C ARG A 83 -0.37 2.15 -5.18
N THR A 84 -0.42 2.53 -3.91
CA THR A 84 -1.23 1.84 -2.90
C THR A 84 -2.73 1.96 -3.23
N LYS A 85 -3.42 0.82 -3.39
CA LYS A 85 -4.82 0.78 -3.86
C LYS A 85 -5.88 0.94 -2.77
N ARG A 86 -5.51 0.71 -1.51
CA ARG A 86 -6.45 0.73 -0.38
C ARG A 86 -6.09 1.86 0.56
N LEU A 87 -7.08 2.66 0.94
CA LEU A 87 -6.92 3.72 1.93
C LEU A 87 -6.36 3.16 3.25
N LYS A 88 -6.80 1.96 3.65
CA LYS A 88 -6.26 1.25 4.84
C LYS A 88 -4.73 1.11 4.77
N ASP A 89 -4.21 0.69 3.63
CA ASP A 89 -2.79 0.42 3.44
C ASP A 89 -1.99 1.72 3.43
N ALA A 90 -2.52 2.79 2.82
CA ALA A 90 -1.91 4.12 2.81
C ALA A 90 -1.84 4.75 4.22
N VAL A 91 -2.90 4.58 5.02
CA VAL A 91 -2.92 5.03 6.43
C VAL A 91 -1.92 4.24 7.27
N ILE A 92 -1.78 2.92 7.05
CA ILE A 92 -0.77 2.10 7.74
C ILE A 92 0.65 2.57 7.38
N ILE A 93 0.92 2.85 6.10
CA ILE A 93 2.20 3.41 5.65
C ILE A 93 2.50 4.72 6.37
N ALA A 94 1.54 5.65 6.38
CA ALA A 94 1.69 6.96 7.03
C ALA A 94 1.95 6.83 8.54
N MET A 95 1.15 6.03 9.24
CA MET A 95 1.33 5.81 10.68
C MET A 95 2.68 5.19 11.01
N THR A 96 3.10 4.20 10.22
CA THR A 96 4.40 3.56 10.40
C THR A 96 5.52 4.59 10.18
N THR A 97 5.45 5.38 9.10
CA THR A 97 6.45 6.42 8.81
C THR A 97 6.61 7.40 9.98
N TYR A 98 5.51 7.95 10.47
CA TYR A 98 5.55 8.95 11.54
C TYR A 98 6.05 8.36 12.87
N LEU A 99 5.51 7.23 13.30
CA LEU A 99 5.88 6.62 14.59
C LEU A 99 7.37 6.28 14.67
N PHE A 100 7.91 5.68 13.61
CA PHE A 100 9.31 5.30 13.58
C PHE A 100 10.22 6.52 13.38
N THR A 101 9.81 7.53 12.61
CA THR A 101 10.60 8.77 12.50
C THR A 101 10.71 9.48 13.85
N GLU A 102 9.62 9.63 14.60
CA GLU A 102 9.63 10.21 15.94
C GLU A 102 10.51 9.40 16.90
N ALA A 103 10.39 8.07 16.87
CA ALA A 103 11.21 7.18 17.69
C ALA A 103 12.71 7.32 17.38
N ILE A 104 13.08 7.37 16.10
CA ILE A 104 14.47 7.56 15.68
C ILE A 104 14.98 8.93 16.10
N ASN A 105 14.19 10.00 15.89
CA ASN A 105 14.59 11.36 16.24
C ASN A 105 14.80 11.51 17.75
N ALA A 106 13.87 11.01 18.57
CA ALA A 106 14.02 10.99 20.02
C ALA A 106 15.27 10.19 20.45
N GLY A 107 15.51 9.04 19.82
CA GLY A 107 16.71 8.23 20.06
C GLY A 107 18.01 8.96 19.70
N LEU A 108 18.03 9.68 18.57
CA LEU A 108 19.18 10.49 18.14
C LEU A 108 19.47 11.63 19.11
N VAL A 109 18.44 12.37 19.55
CA VAL A 109 18.60 13.47 20.52
C VAL A 109 19.15 12.93 21.84
N LEU A 110 18.59 11.84 22.36
CA LEU A 110 19.08 11.20 23.58
C LEU A 110 20.51 10.65 23.42
N GLY A 111 20.81 10.07 22.27
CA GLY A 111 22.14 9.57 21.95
C GLY A 111 23.21 10.67 21.90
N MET A 112 22.88 11.81 21.27
CA MET A 112 23.78 12.97 21.25
C MET A 112 24.05 13.50 22.66
N LEU A 113 23.02 13.62 23.50
CA LEU A 113 23.20 14.03 24.91
C LEU A 113 24.11 13.10 25.69
N TYR A 114 23.97 11.79 25.48
CA TYR A 114 24.82 10.78 26.11
C TYR A 114 26.29 10.92 25.68
N VAL A 115 26.54 11.10 24.38
CA VAL A 115 27.90 11.26 23.83
C VAL A 115 28.54 12.56 24.32
N GLU A 116 27.78 13.66 24.40
CA GLU A 116 28.26 14.95 24.88
C GLU A 116 28.33 15.07 26.41
N GLN A 117 27.92 14.03 27.15
CA GLN A 117 27.82 14.02 28.61
C GLN A 117 26.97 15.16 29.20
N GLN A 118 25.96 15.62 28.44
CA GLN A 118 25.04 16.64 28.91
C GLN A 118 23.90 16.00 29.72
N LYS A 119 23.44 16.69 30.77
CA LYS A 119 22.28 16.26 31.55
C LYS A 119 21.01 16.57 30.76
N LEU A 120 20.00 15.70 30.84
CA LEU A 120 18.70 15.93 30.18
C LEU A 120 18.06 17.28 30.57
N SER A 121 18.36 17.78 31.78
CA SER A 121 17.91 19.08 32.26
C SER A 121 18.47 20.26 31.48
N SER A 122 19.59 20.14 30.76
CA SER A 122 20.09 21.21 29.89
C SER A 122 19.19 21.43 28.66
N LEU A 123 18.54 20.37 28.18
CA LEU A 123 17.65 20.43 27.03
C LEU A 123 16.32 21.13 27.36
N TYR A 124 15.87 20.98 28.61
CA TYR A 124 14.61 21.54 29.08
C TYR A 124 14.78 22.80 29.93
N GLY A 125 15.98 23.13 30.42
CA GLY A 125 16.27 24.37 31.15
C GLY A 125 15.17 24.77 32.17
N ASP A 126 14.70 26.02 32.05
CA ASP A 126 13.52 26.56 32.76
C ASP A 126 12.26 26.56 31.87
N TYR A 127 12.19 25.66 30.88
CA TYR A 127 11.10 25.63 29.92
C TYR A 127 9.79 25.24 30.59
N ILE A 128 8.86 26.19 30.61
CA ILE A 128 7.49 25.99 31.08
C ILE A 128 6.67 25.57 29.85
N PRO A 129 6.16 24.32 29.79
CA PRO A 129 5.40 23.86 28.64
C PRO A 129 4.18 24.76 28.43
N SER A 130 4.07 25.33 27.24
CA SER A 130 2.90 26.11 26.85
C SER A 130 1.80 25.20 26.30
N LEU A 131 0.58 25.73 26.24
CA LEU A 131 -0.55 25.06 25.57
C LEU A 131 -0.23 24.69 24.10
N ILE A 132 0.64 25.46 23.44
CA ILE A 132 1.02 25.26 22.05
C ILE A 132 1.88 24.00 21.90
N ASP A 133 2.75 23.70 22.86
CA ASP A 133 3.66 22.56 22.80
C ASP A 133 2.91 21.23 22.95
N VAL A 134 1.93 21.20 23.85
CA VAL A 134 1.00 20.07 24.02
C VAL A 134 0.15 19.87 22.76
N LEU A 135 -0.30 20.98 22.16
CA LEU A 135 -1.09 20.95 20.93
C LEU A 135 -0.25 20.41 19.76
N MET A 136 1.00 20.86 19.62
CA MET A 136 1.93 20.42 18.57
C MET A 136 2.20 18.92 18.62
N TYR A 137 2.34 18.34 19.82
CA TYR A 137 2.51 16.89 19.96
C TYR A 137 1.29 16.10 19.43
N SER A 138 0.08 16.65 19.60
CA SER A 138 -1.16 16.03 19.13
C SER A 138 -1.38 16.17 17.61
N ILE A 139 -0.68 17.11 16.96
CA ILE A 139 -0.82 17.36 15.51
C ILE A 139 -0.17 16.24 14.69
N SER A 140 0.92 15.63 15.17
CA SER A 140 1.65 14.56 14.47
C SER A 140 0.75 13.40 13.99
N PRO A 141 -0.05 12.72 14.84
CA PRO A 141 -0.94 11.66 14.38
C PRO A 141 -2.04 12.16 13.43
N ILE A 142 -2.55 13.38 13.62
CA ILE A 142 -3.55 13.98 12.74
C ILE A 142 -2.95 14.20 11.35
N THR A 143 -1.73 14.75 11.28
CA THR A 143 -1.01 14.97 10.03
C THR A 143 -0.66 13.67 9.32
N ALA A 144 -0.37 12.60 10.05
CA ALA A 144 -0.15 11.28 9.47
C ALA A 144 -1.41 10.75 8.75
N ILE A 145 -2.60 10.86 9.35
CA ILE A 145 -3.86 10.45 8.71
C ILE A 145 -4.09 11.28 7.43
N ILE A 146 -3.91 12.59 7.52
CA ILE A 146 -4.08 13.52 6.39
C ILE A 146 -3.08 13.19 5.27
N ALA A 147 -1.81 12.93 5.60
CA ALA A 147 -0.77 12.55 4.64
C ALA A 147 -1.11 11.24 3.94
N GLY A 148 -1.59 10.24 4.68
CA GLY A 148 -2.05 8.97 4.11
C GLY A 148 -3.23 9.15 3.16
N TYR A 149 -4.21 9.98 3.54
CA TYR A 149 -5.37 10.28 2.69
C TYR A 149 -4.99 11.03 1.41
N ILE A 150 -4.17 12.08 1.54
CA ILE A 150 -3.68 12.88 0.40
C ILE A 150 -2.81 12.02 -0.52
N GLY A 151 -1.87 11.26 0.03
CA GLY A 151 -1.01 10.35 -0.73
C GLY A 151 -1.82 9.29 -1.48
N PHE A 152 -2.85 8.71 -0.86
CA PHE A 152 -3.76 7.79 -1.52
C PHE A 152 -4.51 8.43 -2.69
N LYS A 153 -5.01 9.67 -2.49
CA LYS A 153 -5.76 10.39 -3.53
C LYS A 153 -4.91 10.81 -4.73
N LEU A 154 -3.61 11.07 -4.50
CA LEU A 154 -2.64 11.42 -5.54
C LEU A 154 -2.07 10.20 -6.29
N ALA A 155 -2.14 9.01 -5.69
CA ALA A 155 -1.52 7.82 -6.26
C ALA A 155 -2.15 7.48 -7.63
N PRO A 156 -1.33 7.23 -8.67
CA PRO A 156 -1.85 6.99 -10.02
C PRO A 156 -2.59 5.65 -10.08
N GLU A 157 -3.80 5.67 -10.64
CA GLU A 157 -4.56 4.46 -10.93
C GLU A 157 -3.79 3.62 -11.97
N LYS A 158 -3.44 2.39 -11.60
CA LYS A 158 -2.65 1.50 -12.47
C LYS A 158 -3.47 1.23 -13.74
N ARG A 159 -3.03 1.73 -14.90
CA ARG A 159 -3.43 1.15 -16.20
C ARG A 159 -3.07 -0.33 -16.14
N GLU A 160 -4.07 -1.20 -16.08
CA GLU A 160 -3.87 -2.64 -16.16
C GLU A 160 -3.14 -2.94 -17.47
N GLU A 161 -1.91 -3.46 -17.35
CA GLU A 161 -1.18 -4.02 -18.49
C GLU A 161 -1.99 -5.21 -18.98
N LEU A 162 -2.51 -5.05 -20.19
CA LEU A 162 -3.27 -6.06 -20.92
C LEU A 162 -2.30 -7.21 -21.24
N TYR A 163 -2.31 -8.27 -20.43
CA TYR A 163 -1.53 -9.47 -20.72
C TYR A 163 -2.09 -10.14 -21.99
N ALA A 164 -1.49 -9.84 -23.14
CA ALA A 164 -1.71 -10.58 -24.37
C ALA A 164 -0.95 -11.90 -24.27
N TYR A 165 -1.66 -12.98 -23.96
CA TYR A 165 -1.10 -14.32 -24.07
C TYR A 165 -1.03 -14.68 -25.56
N THR A 166 0.12 -14.48 -26.20
CA THR A 166 0.37 -15.03 -27.53
C THR A 166 0.56 -16.52 -27.37
N ARG A 167 -0.45 -17.30 -27.80
CA ARG A 167 -0.34 -18.75 -27.92
C ARG A 167 0.67 -19.05 -29.01
N GLU A 168 1.89 -19.42 -28.65
CA GLU A 168 2.82 -20.05 -29.58
C GLU A 168 2.18 -21.35 -30.08
N GLY A 169 1.81 -21.36 -31.37
CA GLY A 169 1.23 -22.52 -32.03
C GLY A 169 -0.30 -22.57 -32.03
N GLY A 170 -0.91 -21.96 -33.06
CA GLY A 170 -2.29 -22.25 -33.46
C GLY A 170 -3.04 -21.03 -33.96
N PHE A 171 -3.34 -21.01 -35.26
CA PHE A 171 -4.31 -20.11 -35.89
C PHE A 171 -5.68 -20.25 -35.20
N GLY A 172 -6.06 -19.24 -34.42
CA GLY A 172 -7.36 -19.14 -33.77
C GLY A 172 -7.55 -17.74 -33.19
N PRO A 173 -8.79 -17.22 -33.12
CA PRO A 173 -9.03 -15.84 -32.70
C PRO A 173 -8.56 -15.61 -31.26
N THR A 174 -7.82 -14.53 -31.05
CA THR A 174 -7.36 -14.07 -29.73
C THR A 174 -8.58 -13.77 -28.85
N LEU A 175 -8.90 -14.68 -27.94
CA LEU A 175 -9.96 -14.49 -26.94
C LEU A 175 -9.46 -13.54 -25.85
N LEU A 176 -9.86 -12.27 -25.96
CA LEU A 176 -9.69 -11.28 -24.90
C LEU A 176 -10.71 -11.53 -23.79
N TYR A 177 -10.30 -12.12 -22.67
CA TYR A 177 -11.14 -12.16 -21.48
C TYR A 177 -10.99 -10.85 -20.68
N ARG A 178 -12.08 -10.10 -20.64
CA ARG A 178 -12.27 -8.98 -19.71
C ARG A 178 -12.84 -9.52 -18.41
N LEU A 179 -11.99 -9.81 -17.41
CA LEU A 179 -12.43 -10.14 -16.05
C LEU A 179 -12.95 -8.87 -15.37
N ARG A 180 -14.17 -8.46 -15.75
CA ARG A 180 -14.90 -7.36 -15.12
C ARG A 180 -15.70 -7.90 -13.94
N GLY A 181 -15.08 -7.91 -12.77
CA GLY A 181 -15.80 -7.94 -11.50
C GLY A 181 -16.54 -6.61 -11.32
N ASP A 182 -17.70 -6.49 -11.98
CA ASP A 182 -18.91 -5.83 -11.48
C ASP A 182 -19.88 -5.59 -12.65
N LEU A 183 -21.05 -6.20 -12.51
CA LEU A 183 -22.19 -6.11 -13.41
C LEU A 183 -22.71 -4.66 -13.49
N LYS A 184 -22.71 -4.07 -14.69
CA LYS A 184 -23.92 -3.46 -15.29
C LYS A 184 -23.68 -2.98 -16.73
N LYS A 185 -24.65 -3.33 -17.57
CA LYS A 185 -24.94 -2.93 -18.96
C LYS A 185 -24.17 -3.63 -20.10
N PHE A 186 -24.97 -4.44 -20.78
CA PHE A 186 -24.80 -5.03 -22.10
C PHE A 186 -24.36 -4.04 -23.19
N LYS A 187 -23.46 -4.50 -24.05
CA LYS A 187 -23.51 -4.23 -25.50
C LYS A 187 -22.66 -5.29 -26.21
N TYR A 188 -23.31 -6.24 -26.88
CA TYR A 188 -22.60 -7.12 -27.81
C TYR A 188 -22.26 -6.30 -29.05
N VAL A 189 -20.99 -6.34 -29.47
CA VAL A 189 -20.58 -5.98 -30.82
C VAL A 189 -20.03 -7.25 -31.43
N LEU A 190 -20.88 -7.97 -32.16
CA LEU A 190 -20.47 -9.04 -33.05
C LEU A 190 -19.96 -8.38 -34.33
N PHE A 191 -18.66 -8.47 -34.62
CA PHE A 191 -18.19 -8.28 -35.99
C PHE A 191 -18.04 -9.65 -36.63
N GLY A 192 -18.90 -9.90 -37.60
CA GLY A 192 -18.94 -11.12 -38.40
C GLY A 192 -17.85 -11.15 -39.46
N SER A 193 -17.39 -12.38 -39.71
CA SER A 193 -17.14 -13.02 -41.01
C SER A 193 -16.83 -12.12 -42.20
N TYR A 194 -15.63 -12.28 -42.77
CA TYR A 194 -15.45 -12.20 -44.22
C TYR A 194 -14.73 -13.46 -44.73
N ARG A 195 -15.41 -14.10 -45.67
CA ARG A 195 -14.96 -15.16 -46.57
C ARG A 195 -14.19 -14.46 -47.68
N VAL A 196 -12.99 -14.93 -47.99
CA VAL A 196 -12.34 -14.63 -49.28
C VAL A 196 -12.00 -15.97 -49.89
N GLU A 197 -12.39 -16.07 -51.16
CA GLU A 197 -12.40 -17.22 -52.05
C GLU A 197 -11.05 -17.94 -52.18
#